data_AF-A0A2G9P8B0-F1
#
_entry.id   AF-A0A2G9P8B0-F1
#
_cell.length_a   1.000
_cell.length_b   1.000
_cell.length_c   1.000
_cell.angle_alpha   90.00
_cell.angle_beta   90.00
_cell.angle_gamma   90.00
#
_symmetry.space_group_name_H-M   'P 1'
#
loop_
_entity.id
_entity.type
_entity.pdbx_description
1 polymer ?
#
loop_
_entity_poly.entity_id
_entity_poly.type
_entity_poly.pdbx_seq_one_letter_code
_entity_poly.pdbx_strand_id
1 'polypeptide(L)' 'MCIECSGIHRNLGTHLSRVRSLDLDDWTPELIKVMSAIGNELGNSIWEGSSQGHVKPCSESPRSVTNATCYLVLLSPF' A
#
# COMPACT_ATOMS: atom_id res chain seq x y z
N MET A 1 -3.53 -4.76 0.74
CA MET A 1 -2.20 -4.81 1.43
C MET A 1 -2.23 -5.82 2.58
N CYS A 2 -1.16 -6.62 2.78
CA CYS A 2 -1.08 -7.60 3.87
C CYS A 2 -0.57 -7.01 5.20
N ILE A 3 -0.69 -7.77 6.30
CA ILE A 3 -0.27 -7.35 7.66
C ILE A 3 1.22 -7.01 7.69
N GLU A 4 2.06 -7.78 7.01
CA GLU A 4 3.51 -7.58 7.00
C GLU A 4 3.91 -6.26 6.34
N CYS A 5 3.42 -5.99 5.13
CA CYS A 5 3.63 -4.70 4.45
C CYS A 5 3.06 -3.54 5.27
N SER A 6 1.92 -3.74 5.93
CA SER A 6 1.33 -2.71 6.80
C SER A 6 2.28 -2.29 7.94
N GLY A 7 3.08 -3.22 8.48
CA GLY A 7 4.10 -2.93 9.48
C GLY A 7 5.24 -2.07 8.95
N ILE A 8 5.72 -2.36 7.74
CA ILE A 8 6.74 -1.57 7.04
C ILE A 8 6.22 -0.13 6.83
N HIS A 9 4.99 0.02 6.36
CA HIS A 9 4.38 1.32 6.14
C HIS A 9 4.18 2.14 7.42
N ARG A 10 3.89 1.50 8.56
CA ARG A 10 3.82 2.19 9.86
C ARG A 10 5.17 2.78 10.27
N ASN A 11 6.27 2.09 9.97
CA ASN A 11 7.63 2.56 10.28
C ASN A 11 8.06 3.78 9.45
N LEU A 12 7.41 4.05 8.31
CA LEU A 12 7.67 5.24 7.49
C LEU A 12 7.12 6.54 8.12
N GLY A 13 6.12 6.43 8.99
CA GLY A 13 5.44 7.57 9.61
C GLY A 13 4.28 8.13 8.79
N THR A 14 3.38 8.83 9.49
CA THR A 14 2.05 9.25 8.99
C THR A 14 2.06 10.41 7.99
N HIS A 15 3.19 11.08 7.85
CA HIS A 15 3.44 12.09 6.83
C HIS A 15 3.66 11.47 5.45
N LEU A 16 4.08 10.20 5.41
CA LEU A 16 4.20 9.41 4.19
C LEU A 16 3.02 8.44 4.07
N SER A 17 2.86 7.53 5.00
CA SER A 17 1.86 6.47 4.88
C SER A 17 0.91 6.44 6.07
N ARG A 18 -0.39 6.44 5.80
CA ARG A 18 -1.44 6.21 6.80
C ARG A 18 -2.07 4.85 6.55
N VAL A 19 -1.91 3.94 7.51
CA VAL A 19 -2.40 2.57 7.42
C VAL A 19 -3.74 2.45 8.15
N ARG A 20 -4.70 1.75 7.54
CA ARG A 20 -6.00 1.38 8.12
C ARG A 20 -6.31 -0.08 7.81
N SER A 21 -6.94 -0.76 8.75
CA SER A 21 -7.53 -2.09 8.64
C SER A 21 -8.93 -1.98 8.05
N LEU A 22 -9.29 -2.90 7.16
CA LEU A 22 -10.65 -2.96 6.61
C LEU A 22 -11.68 -3.40 7.63
N ASP A 23 -11.29 -4.33 8.51
CA ASP A 23 -12.22 -4.98 9.43
C ASP A 23 -12.20 -4.36 10.83
N LEU A 24 -11.12 -3.65 11.18
CA LEU A 24 -10.86 -3.20 12.56
C LEU A 24 -10.90 -1.68 12.74
N ASP A 25 -10.84 -0.90 11.65
CA ASP A 25 -10.89 0.56 11.73
C ASP A 25 -12.21 1.09 11.20
N ASP A 26 -12.64 2.25 11.72
CA ASP A 26 -13.80 2.96 11.19
C ASP A 26 -13.48 3.61 9.84
N TRP A 27 -14.35 3.37 8.87
CA TRP A 27 -14.25 3.93 7.52
C TRP A 27 -15.34 4.96 7.28
N THR A 28 -14.94 6.23 7.14
CA THR A 28 -15.88 7.26 6.74
C THR A 28 -16.24 7.11 5.26
N PRO A 29 -17.45 7.53 4.82
CA PRO A 29 -17.83 7.48 3.41
C PRO A 29 -16.87 8.21 2.48
N GLU A 30 -16.25 9.30 2.95
CA GLU A 30 -15.26 10.08 2.19
C GLU A 30 -13.98 9.27 1.97
N LEU A 31 -13.51 8.57 3.00
CA LEU A 31 -12.35 7.69 2.87
C LEU A 31 -12.64 6.57 1.88
N ILE A 32 -13.79 5.91 1.98
CA ILE A 32 -14.20 4.85 1.05
C ILE A 32 -14.18 5.37 -0.39
N LYS A 33 -14.75 6.56 -0.66
CA LYS A 33 -14.73 7.17 -1.99
C LYS A 33 -13.31 7.39 -2.53
N VAL A 34 -12.40 7.91 -1.71
CA VAL A 34 -11.00 8.12 -2.09
C VAL A 34 -10.34 6.78 -2.43
N MET A 35 -10.51 5.77 -1.57
CA MET A 35 -9.94 4.44 -1.79
C MET A 35 -10.46 3.78 -3.07
N SER A 36 -11.77 3.86 -3.32
CA SER A 36 -12.41 3.32 -4.52
C SER A 36 -12.00 4.07 -5.79
N ALA A 37 -11.78 5.38 -5.71
CA ALA A 37 -11.35 6.19 -6.85
C ALA A 37 -9.88 5.95 -7.22
N ILE A 38 -9.03 5.67 -6.23
CA ILE A 38 -7.62 5.35 -6.48
C ILE A 38 -7.53 3.90 -6.96
N GLY A 39 -7.81 2.90 -6.12
CA GLY A 39 -7.72 1.50 -6.50
C GLY A 39 -6.31 1.02 -6.90
N ASN A 40 -6.08 -0.30 -6.83
CA ASN A 40 -4.70 -0.86 -6.89
C ASN A 40 -4.08 -0.65 -8.26
N GLU A 41 -4.91 -0.62 -9.30
CA GLU A 41 -4.47 -0.43 -10.67
C GLU A 41 -3.86 0.96 -10.89
N LEU A 42 -4.58 2.04 -10.54
CA LEU A 42 -4.06 3.40 -10.66
C LEU A 42 -2.85 3.60 -9.74
N GLY A 43 -2.93 3.06 -8.52
CA GLY A 43 -1.83 3.01 -7.57
C GLY A 43 -0.57 2.33 -8.12
N ASN A 44 -0.70 1.22 -8.83
CA ASN A 44 0.48 0.59 -9.43
C ASN A 44 0.96 1.39 -10.65
N SER A 45 0.05 1.98 -11.45
CA SER A 45 0.43 2.70 -12.67
C SER A 45 1.33 3.93 -12.40
N ILE A 46 1.07 4.67 -11.32
CA ILE A 46 1.82 5.89 -11.00
C ILE A 46 3.09 5.56 -10.21
N TRP A 47 3.02 4.63 -9.25
CA TRP A 47 4.11 4.36 -8.33
C TRP A 47 5.02 3.22 -8.76
N GLU A 48 4.53 2.28 -9.57
CA GLU A 48 5.30 1.17 -10.16
C GLU A 48 5.55 1.36 -11.67
N GLY A 49 5.06 2.46 -12.26
CA GLY A 49 5.18 2.73 -13.71
C GLY A 49 6.62 2.86 -14.23
N SER A 50 7.60 3.05 -13.35
CA SER A 50 9.04 3.05 -13.67
C SER A 50 9.81 2.17 -12.68
N SER A 51 9.55 0.87 -12.69
CA SER A 51 10.23 -0.06 -11.79
C SER A 51 11.70 -0.32 -12.16
N GLN A 52 12.27 0.29 -13.21
CA GLN A 52 13.67 0.14 -13.64
C GLN A 52 14.17 -1.33 -13.66
N GLY A 53 13.29 -2.30 -13.96
CA GLY A 53 13.63 -3.72 -13.98
C GLY A 53 13.61 -4.41 -12.60
N HIS A 54 13.23 -3.72 -11.53
CA HIS A 54 12.95 -4.33 -10.24
C HIS A 54 11.68 -5.17 -10.30
N VAL A 55 11.78 -6.41 -9.81
CA VAL A 55 10.67 -7.35 -9.73
C VAL A 55 9.87 -7.05 -8.47
N LYS A 56 8.54 -6.99 -8.61
CA LYS A 56 7.62 -6.84 -7.47
C LYS A 56 7.79 -8.02 -6.52
N PRO A 57 8.04 -7.78 -5.22
CA PRO A 57 8.13 -8.85 -4.23
C PRO A 57 6.83 -9.66 -4.18
N CYS A 58 6.95 -10.98 -4.08
CA CYS A 58 5.82 -11.89 -3.84
C CYS A 58 5.62 -12.14 -2.33
N SER A 59 4.55 -12.85 -1.96
CA SER A 59 4.26 -13.21 -0.57
C SER A 59 5.34 -14.05 0.12
N GLU A 60 6.21 -14.70 -0.64
CA GLU A 60 7.32 -15.51 -0.13
C GLU A 60 8.65 -14.75 -0.13
N SER A 61 8.67 -13.50 -0.61
CA SER A 61 9.89 -12.70 -0.65
C SER A 61 10.34 -12.31 0.76
N PRO A 62 11.65 -12.29 1.04
CA PRO A 62 12.16 -11.86 2.33
C PRO A 62 11.78 -10.41 2.64
N ARG A 63 11.57 -10.09 3.92
CA ARG A 63 11.31 -8.71 4.38
C ARG A 63 12.32 -7.68 3.88
N SER A 64 13.59 -8.06 3.76
CA SER A 64 14.66 -7.19 3.26
C SER A 64 14.48 -6.79 1.79
N VAL A 65 13.77 -7.61 1.01
CA VAL A 65 13.47 -7.38 -0.41
C VAL A 65 12.11 -6.70 -0.58
N THR A 66 11.28 -6.72 0.47
CA THR A 66 10.03 -5.94 0.56
C THR A 66 10.40 -4.48 0.81
N ASN A 67 11.04 -3.88 -0.18
CA ASN A 67 11.43 -2.49 -0.17
C ASN A 67 10.14 -1.67 0.00
N ALA A 68 10.15 -0.75 0.97
CA ALA A 68 9.03 0.17 1.23
C ALA A 68 8.69 1.07 0.02
N THR A 69 9.45 0.93 -1.07
CA THR A 69 9.23 1.35 -2.45
C THR A 69 7.94 0.81 -3.09
N CYS A 70 7.03 0.21 -2.31
CA CYS A 70 5.58 0.31 -2.51
C CYS A 70 5.12 1.70 -2.04
N TYR A 71 5.54 2.74 -2.77
CA TYR A 71 5.20 4.12 -2.47
C TYR A 71 3.69 4.29 -2.23
N LEU A 72 3.31 4.76 -1.03
CA LEU A 72 2.13 5.58 -0.73
C LEU A 72 0.73 5.17 -1.24
N VAL A 73 0.50 3.96 -1.72
CA VAL A 73 -0.82 3.58 -2.15
C VAL A 73 -1.63 3.11 -0.94
N LEU A 74 -2.36 4.07 -0.38
CA LEU A 74 -3.51 3.88 0.49
C LEU A 74 -4.47 2.86 -0.14
N LEU A 75 -4.24 1.55 0.02
CA LEU A 75 -5.15 0.52 -0.49
C LEU A 75 -5.21 -0.77 0.32
N SER A 76 -6.38 -1.00 0.87
CA SER A 76 -7.22 -2.15 0.50
C SER A 76 -8.68 -1.69 0.70
N PRO A 77 -9.66 -2.15 -0.11
CA PRO A 77 -10.11 -3.53 -0.15
C PRO A 77 -9.92 -4.14 -1.52
N PHE A 78 -8.88 -4.95 -1.65
CA PHE A 78 -8.81 -6.29 -2.25
C PHE A 78 -7.32 -6.65 -2.33
#